data_AF-A0A961H6H9-F1
#
_entry.id   AF-A0A961H6H9-F1
#
_cell.length_a   1.000
_cell.length_b   1.000
_cell.length_c   1.000
_cell.angle_alpha   90.00
_cell.angle_beta   90.00
_cell.angle_gamma   90.00
#
_symmetry.space_group_name_H-M   'P 1'
#
loop_
_entity.id
_entity.type
_entity.pdbx_description
1 polymer ?
#
loop_
_entity_poly.entity_id
_entity_poly.type
_entity_poly.pdbx_seq_one_letter_code
_entity_poly.pdbx_strand_id
1 'polypeptide(L)'
;MISTIDLRGTSPTPRELRQLVPRAQVDVASATAQATRLVEDVREHGESALKDHAETFDGVRPEQVRIAPASIAAAVGKLRPAVRAALEESIRRVRAVSVAAMPIRISTEVAEGAIVAHRWQPIDRVGLYVPGGKAVYPSSVVMNAVPAQVAGVGSLAIASPPQKDFGGEVHPVILAAAGLLGIEEVYAMGGPGAIGAFAYGVPELELEPVDLITGPGNVWVAAAKRLVRGVVGIDAEAGPTEILIIADESADAVLVAADLVSQAEHDELAAA
;
A
#
# COMPACT_ATOMS: atom_id res chain seq x y z
N MET A 1 16.81 16.01 21.01
CA MET A 1 17.91 15.13 21.48
C MET A 1 17.43 13.70 21.30
N ILE A 2 18.20 12.83 20.63
CA ILE A 2 17.80 11.43 20.38
C ILE A 2 17.83 10.65 21.70
N SER A 3 16.82 9.82 21.94
CA SER A 3 16.74 8.96 23.12
C SER A 3 17.89 7.94 23.09
N THR A 4 18.65 7.81 24.18
CA THR A 4 19.75 6.84 24.28
C THR A 4 19.42 5.80 25.33
N ILE A 5 19.55 4.52 24.96
CA ILE A 5 19.39 3.37 25.85
C ILE A 5 20.72 2.61 25.87
N ASP A 6 21.33 2.45 27.03
CA ASP A 6 22.57 1.68 27.20
C ASP A 6 22.24 0.31 27.79
N LEU A 7 22.39 -0.74 26.97
CA LEU A 7 22.16 -2.13 27.38
C LEU A 7 23.46 -2.89 27.71
N ARG A 8 24.62 -2.23 27.71
CA ARG A 8 25.91 -2.90 27.97
C ARG A 8 25.95 -3.49 29.37
N GLY A 9 26.36 -4.76 29.47
CA GLY A 9 26.43 -5.48 30.75
C GLY A 9 25.07 -5.86 31.35
N THR A 10 23.98 -5.70 30.60
CA THR A 10 22.62 -6.09 31.02
C THR A 10 22.12 -7.29 30.22
N SER A 11 21.22 -8.08 30.81
CA SER A 11 20.51 -9.17 30.14
C SER A 11 19.01 -9.04 30.43
N PRO A 12 18.35 -8.00 29.90
CA PRO A 12 16.95 -7.75 30.18
C PRO A 12 16.08 -8.90 29.68
N THR A 13 15.11 -9.29 30.50
CA THR A 13 14.06 -10.23 30.12
C THR A 13 13.22 -9.67 28.97
N PRO A 14 12.49 -10.52 28.23
CA PRO A 14 11.58 -10.06 27.18
C PRO A 14 10.54 -9.04 27.67
N ARG A 15 10.16 -9.09 28.95
CA ARG A 15 9.25 -8.10 29.57
C ARG A 15 9.93 -6.73 29.71
N GLU A 16 11.15 -6.71 30.23
CA GLU A 16 11.93 -5.48 30.42
C GLU A 16 12.27 -4.84 29.09
N LEU A 17 12.67 -5.63 28.08
CA LEU A 17 12.94 -5.12 26.73
C LEU A 17 11.74 -4.40 26.11
N ARG A 18 10.52 -4.91 26.30
CA ARG A 18 9.28 -4.26 25.81
C ARG A 18 8.98 -2.93 26.49
N GLN A 19 9.55 -2.67 27.68
CA GLN A 19 9.41 -1.40 28.39
C GLN A 19 10.57 -0.44 28.06
N LEU A 20 11.76 -0.99 27.82
CA LEU A 20 12.96 -0.22 27.51
C LEU A 20 12.96 0.29 26.07
N VAL A 21 12.53 -0.53 25.11
CA VAL A 21 12.53 -0.16 23.69
C VAL A 21 11.22 0.57 23.36
N PRO A 22 11.25 1.89 23.08
CA PRO A 22 10.06 2.63 22.73
C PRO A 22 9.47 2.12 21.42
N ARG A 23 8.14 2.06 21.34
CA ARG A 23 7.41 1.87 20.09
C ARG A 23 6.45 3.02 19.89
N ALA A 24 6.28 3.46 18.65
CA ALA A 24 5.20 4.37 18.31
C ALA A 24 3.86 3.72 18.70
N GLN A 25 3.11 4.38 19.59
CA GLN A 25 1.77 3.92 19.95
C GLN A 25 0.82 4.31 18.83
N VAL A 26 0.27 3.30 18.16
CA VAL A 26 -0.79 3.50 17.17
C VAL A 26 -2.12 3.23 17.85
N ASP A 27 -2.91 4.27 18.06
CA ASP A 27 -4.26 4.10 18.57
C ASP A 27 -5.23 3.79 17.41
N VAL A 28 -5.16 2.55 16.91
CA VAL A 28 -6.10 2.06 15.89
C VAL A 28 -7.54 2.06 16.42
N ALA A 29 -7.73 1.95 17.74
CA ALA A 29 -9.06 1.89 18.35
C ALA A 29 -9.81 3.22 18.22
N SER A 30 -9.14 4.37 18.42
CA SER A 30 -9.77 5.67 18.17
C SER A 30 -10.10 5.91 16.70
N ALA A 31 -9.31 5.35 15.78
CA ALA A 31 -9.57 5.43 14.35
C ALA A 31 -10.74 4.56 13.86
N THR A 32 -11.06 3.49 14.61
CA THR A 32 -11.99 2.45 14.17
C THR A 32 -13.41 2.97 13.97
N ALA A 33 -13.96 3.75 14.91
CA ALA A 33 -15.35 4.21 14.81
C ALA A 33 -15.60 5.10 13.57
N GLN A 34 -14.65 5.96 13.23
CA GLN A 34 -14.73 6.79 12.03
C GLN A 34 -14.52 5.96 10.77
N ALA A 35 -13.54 5.05 10.75
CA ALA A 35 -13.31 4.16 9.62
C ALA A 35 -14.55 3.29 9.32
N THR A 36 -15.24 2.79 10.35
CA THR A 36 -16.51 2.04 10.18
C THR A 36 -17.56 2.88 9.47
N ARG A 37 -17.77 4.14 9.91
CA ARG A 37 -18.76 5.02 9.28
C ARG A 37 -18.45 5.24 7.80
N LEU A 38 -17.19 5.54 7.46
CA LEU A 38 -16.79 5.82 6.09
C LEU A 38 -16.85 4.57 5.19
N VAL A 39 -16.59 3.39 5.74
CA VAL A 39 -16.72 2.11 5.01
C VAL A 39 -18.20 1.79 4.74
N GLU A 40 -19.07 1.91 5.76
CA GLU A 40 -20.51 1.67 5.58
C GLU A 40 -21.15 2.74 4.69
N ASP A 41 -20.69 3.99 4.75
CA ASP A 41 -21.21 5.06 3.89
C ASP A 41 -20.98 4.77 2.39
N VAL A 42 -19.79 4.26 2.03
CA VAL A 42 -19.53 3.80 0.65
C VAL A 42 -20.37 2.58 0.30
N ARG A 43 -20.61 1.68 1.25
CA ARG A 43 -21.44 0.50 1.02
C ARG A 43 -22.90 0.87 0.75
N GLU A 44 -23.41 1.90 1.42
CA GLU A 44 -24.81 2.34 1.30
C GLU A 44 -25.01 3.32 0.12
N HIS A 45 -24.04 4.20 -0.14
CA HIS A 45 -24.21 5.34 -1.05
C HIS A 45 -23.20 5.39 -2.21
N GLY A 46 -22.34 4.38 -2.36
CA GLY A 46 -21.49 4.17 -3.54
C GLY A 46 -20.61 5.35 -3.92
N GLU A 47 -20.64 5.74 -5.19
CA GLU A 47 -19.82 6.84 -5.74
C GLU A 47 -20.06 8.17 -5.02
N SER A 48 -21.28 8.47 -4.58
CA SER A 48 -21.59 9.74 -3.92
C SER A 48 -20.79 9.91 -2.62
N ALA A 49 -20.76 8.87 -1.78
CA ALA A 49 -19.98 8.86 -0.56
C ALA A 49 -18.48 9.05 -0.83
N LEU A 50 -17.94 8.42 -1.88
CA LEU A 50 -16.54 8.60 -2.27
C LEU A 50 -16.22 10.06 -2.65
N LYS A 51 -17.12 10.74 -3.37
CA LYS A 51 -17.00 12.17 -3.69
C LYS A 51 -17.09 13.05 -2.44
N ASP A 52 -18.00 12.75 -1.52
CA ASP A 52 -18.17 13.48 -0.26
C ASP A 52 -16.94 13.32 0.66
N HIS A 53 -16.37 12.11 0.72
CA HIS A 53 -15.13 11.83 1.42
C HIS A 53 -13.97 12.64 0.85
N ALA A 54 -13.81 12.65 -0.47
CA ALA A 54 -12.76 13.41 -1.14
C ALA A 54 -12.88 14.92 -0.88
N GLU A 55 -14.08 15.47 -0.94
CA GLU A 55 -14.32 16.88 -0.65
C GLU A 55 -13.94 17.22 0.81
N THR A 56 -14.28 16.34 1.74
CA THR A 56 -14.04 16.54 3.17
C THR A 56 -12.56 16.38 3.55
N PHE A 57 -11.89 15.34 3.05
CA PHE A 57 -10.56 14.94 3.52
C PHE A 57 -9.42 15.32 2.58
N ASP A 58 -9.69 15.37 1.27
CA ASP A 58 -8.70 15.75 0.24
C ASP A 58 -8.90 17.19 -0.27
N GLY A 59 -9.98 17.86 0.17
CA GLY A 59 -10.27 19.26 -0.16
C GLY A 59 -10.64 19.49 -1.62
N VAL A 60 -11.03 18.43 -2.34
CA VAL A 60 -11.45 18.46 -3.74
C VAL A 60 -12.53 17.41 -3.99
N ARG A 61 -13.61 17.81 -4.67
CA ARG A 61 -14.65 16.89 -5.13
C ARG A 61 -14.33 16.46 -6.57
N PRO A 62 -13.92 15.21 -6.82
CA PRO A 62 -13.62 14.78 -8.18
C PRO A 62 -14.89 14.75 -9.04
N GLU A 63 -14.78 15.19 -10.30
CA GLU A 63 -15.90 15.11 -11.25
C GLU A 63 -16.29 13.65 -11.50
N GLN A 64 -15.29 12.79 -11.69
CA GLN A 64 -15.41 11.35 -11.88
C GLN A 64 -14.45 10.64 -10.93
N VAL A 65 -14.91 9.61 -10.22
CA VAL A 65 -14.03 8.80 -9.36
C VAL A 65 -13.20 7.84 -10.22
N ARG A 66 -13.78 7.20 -11.24
CA ARG A 66 -13.02 6.34 -12.15
C ARG A 66 -12.21 7.19 -13.13
N ILE A 67 -10.92 6.92 -13.22
CA ILE A 67 -10.02 7.62 -14.15
C ILE A 67 -10.21 7.07 -15.55
N ALA A 68 -10.33 7.98 -16.54
CA ALA A 68 -10.40 7.59 -17.94
C ALA A 68 -9.06 7.00 -18.42
N PRO A 69 -9.06 5.92 -19.23
CA PRO A 69 -7.84 5.36 -19.82
C PRO A 69 -7.02 6.39 -20.61
N ALA A 70 -7.69 7.39 -21.20
CA ALA A 70 -7.02 8.50 -21.89
C ALA A 70 -6.15 9.36 -20.95
N SER A 71 -6.57 9.59 -19.70
CA SER A 71 -5.78 10.32 -18.71
C SER A 71 -4.52 9.52 -18.33
N ILE A 72 -4.62 8.19 -18.23
CA ILE A 72 -3.48 7.29 -17.97
C ILE A 72 -2.49 7.35 -19.14
N ALA A 73 -2.95 7.21 -20.38
CA ALA A 73 -2.10 7.27 -21.57
C ALA A 73 -1.42 8.65 -21.71
N ALA A 74 -2.15 9.73 -21.44
CA ALA A 74 -1.61 11.09 -21.43
C ALA A 74 -0.53 11.27 -20.35
N ALA A 75 -0.72 10.68 -19.18
CA ALA A 75 0.25 10.73 -18.09
C ALA A 75 1.56 10.01 -18.47
N VAL A 76 1.47 8.83 -19.10
CA VAL A 76 2.64 8.12 -19.64
C VAL A 76 3.39 8.99 -20.67
N GLY A 77 2.67 9.62 -21.60
CA GLY A 77 3.26 10.48 -22.63
C GLY A 77 3.93 11.75 -22.09
N LYS A 78 3.51 12.23 -20.92
CA LYS A 78 4.04 13.44 -20.26
C LYS A 78 5.16 13.15 -19.25
N LEU A 79 5.51 11.88 -18.99
CA LEU A 79 6.59 11.55 -18.06
C LEU A 79 7.92 12.15 -18.53
N ARG A 80 8.62 12.81 -17.61
CA ARG A 80 10.01 13.23 -17.85
C ARG A 80 10.86 11.99 -18.17
N PRO A 81 11.73 12.02 -19.20
CA PRO A 81 12.51 10.84 -19.60
C PRO A 81 13.29 10.18 -18.45
N ALA A 82 13.89 10.96 -17.56
CA ALA A 82 14.61 10.44 -16.40
C ALA A 82 13.70 9.72 -15.39
N VAL A 83 12.49 10.22 -15.17
CA VAL A 83 11.50 9.58 -14.27
C VAL A 83 11.01 8.28 -14.90
N ARG A 84 10.72 8.30 -16.20
CA ARG A 84 10.33 7.10 -16.94
C ARG A 84 11.40 6.00 -16.85
N ALA A 85 12.65 6.35 -17.13
CA ALA A 85 13.77 5.40 -17.05
C ALA A 85 13.94 4.82 -15.63
N ALA A 86 13.77 5.64 -14.59
CA ALA A 86 13.82 5.17 -13.21
C ALA A 86 12.67 4.22 -12.86
N LEU A 87 11.44 4.50 -13.32
CA LEU A 87 10.30 3.61 -13.13
C LEU A 87 10.48 2.29 -13.88
N GLU A 88 10.91 2.33 -15.14
CA GLU A 88 11.17 1.13 -15.94
C GLU A 88 12.25 0.24 -15.31
N GLU A 89 13.33 0.83 -14.78
CA GLU A 89 14.38 0.09 -14.07
C GLU A 89 13.87 -0.50 -12.74
N SER A 90 13.05 0.25 -12.00
CA SER A 90 12.40 -0.25 -10.78
C SER A 90 11.49 -1.44 -11.09
N ILE A 91 10.64 -1.33 -12.11
CA ILE A 91 9.77 -2.41 -12.59
C ILE A 91 10.58 -3.65 -12.97
N ARG A 92 11.69 -3.46 -13.71
CA ARG A 92 12.58 -4.56 -14.12
C ARG A 92 13.17 -5.29 -12.91
N ARG A 93 13.68 -4.56 -11.92
CA ARG A 93 14.30 -5.14 -10.73
C ARG A 93 13.29 -5.84 -9.83
N VAL A 94 12.16 -5.20 -9.54
CA VAL A 94 11.10 -5.81 -8.73
C VAL A 94 10.59 -7.07 -9.41
N ARG A 95 10.38 -7.06 -10.73
CA ARG A 95 9.94 -8.25 -11.47
C ARG A 95 10.93 -9.40 -11.37
N ALA A 96 12.23 -9.13 -11.48
CA ALA A 96 13.26 -10.16 -11.33
C ALA A 96 13.22 -10.83 -9.95
N VAL A 97 13.06 -10.04 -8.88
CA VAL A 97 12.96 -10.56 -7.51
C VAL A 97 11.64 -11.30 -7.29
N SER A 98 10.52 -10.76 -7.78
CA SER A 98 9.20 -11.43 -7.68
C SER A 98 9.19 -12.78 -8.38
N VAL A 99 9.84 -12.90 -9.56
CA VAL A 99 9.96 -14.18 -10.27
C VAL A 99 10.81 -15.17 -9.46
N ALA A 100 11.93 -14.72 -8.90
CA ALA A 100 12.79 -15.56 -8.08
C ALA A 100 12.11 -16.02 -6.77
N ALA A 101 11.15 -15.24 -6.27
CA ALA A 101 10.39 -15.54 -5.06
C ALA A 101 9.17 -16.45 -5.29
N MET A 102 8.88 -16.86 -6.53
CA MET A 102 7.74 -17.73 -6.82
C MET A 102 7.88 -19.08 -6.10
N PRO A 103 6.79 -19.61 -5.52
CA PRO A 103 6.86 -20.83 -4.73
C PRO A 103 7.14 -22.05 -5.61
N ILE A 104 8.01 -22.93 -5.11
CA ILE A 104 8.32 -24.21 -5.76
C ILE A 104 7.20 -25.20 -5.45
N ARG A 105 6.74 -25.92 -6.48
CA ARG A 105 5.78 -27.02 -6.31
C ARG A 105 6.47 -28.20 -5.64
N ILE A 106 5.98 -28.59 -4.46
CA ILE A 106 6.51 -29.72 -3.69
C ILE A 106 5.46 -30.82 -3.67
N SER A 107 5.91 -32.06 -3.86
CA SER A 107 5.10 -33.27 -3.79
C SER A 107 5.87 -34.32 -3.00
N THR A 108 5.22 -34.93 -2.02
CA THR A 108 5.83 -35.89 -1.10
C THR A 108 4.98 -37.16 -1.07
N GLU A 109 5.60 -38.29 -1.40
CA GLU A 109 4.98 -39.61 -1.19
C GLU A 109 5.23 -40.04 0.26
N VAL A 110 4.15 -40.22 1.03
CA VAL A 110 4.22 -40.54 2.46
C VAL A 110 4.02 -42.04 2.74
N ALA A 111 3.45 -42.75 1.76
CA ALA A 111 3.31 -44.21 1.69
C ALA A 111 3.03 -44.59 0.23
N GLU A 112 3.08 -45.88 -0.12
CA GLU A 112 2.84 -46.35 -1.49
C GLU A 112 1.52 -45.79 -2.06
N GLY A 113 1.63 -44.96 -3.10
CA GLY A 113 0.50 -44.32 -3.76
C GLY A 113 -0.15 -43.16 -2.98
N ALA A 114 0.33 -42.83 -1.78
CA ALA A 114 -0.16 -41.72 -0.97
C ALA A 114 0.71 -40.48 -1.17
N ILE A 115 0.25 -39.56 -2.02
CA ILE A 115 0.98 -38.34 -2.38
C ILE A 115 0.31 -37.11 -1.78
N VAL A 116 1.09 -36.29 -1.08
CA VAL A 116 0.70 -34.96 -0.59
C VAL A 116 1.44 -33.91 -1.42
N ALA A 117 0.70 -33.00 -2.07
CA ALA A 117 1.29 -31.97 -2.93
C ALA A 117 0.78 -30.56 -2.59
N HIS A 118 1.65 -29.56 -2.73
CA HIS A 118 1.29 -28.15 -2.63
C HIS A 118 0.93 -27.60 -4.00
N ARG A 119 -0.30 -27.08 -4.13
CA ARG A 119 -0.77 -26.35 -5.31
C ARG A 119 -0.96 -24.88 -4.97
N TRP A 120 -0.20 -24.04 -5.65
CA TRP A 120 -0.32 -22.58 -5.57
C TRP A 120 -1.20 -22.07 -6.71
N GLN A 121 -2.17 -21.22 -6.38
CA GLN A 121 -3.03 -20.53 -7.34
C GLN A 121 -3.01 -19.04 -7.03
N PRO A 122 -2.92 -18.17 -8.06
CA PRO A 122 -3.09 -16.75 -7.83
C PRO A 122 -4.51 -16.46 -7.33
N ILE A 123 -4.63 -15.34 -6.65
CA ILE A 123 -5.91 -14.72 -6.37
C ILE A 123 -6.47 -14.13 -7.67
N ASP A 124 -7.80 -14.11 -7.84
CA ASP A 124 -8.43 -13.66 -9.07
C ASP A 124 -8.34 -12.14 -9.23
N ARG A 125 -8.65 -11.37 -8.17
CA ARG A 125 -8.68 -9.91 -8.22
C ARG A 125 -8.07 -9.23 -7.00
N VAL A 126 -7.25 -8.20 -7.23
CA VAL A 126 -6.55 -7.47 -6.16
C VAL A 126 -6.78 -5.95 -6.27
N GLY A 127 -7.14 -5.33 -5.14
CA GLY A 127 -7.18 -3.88 -4.97
C GLY A 127 -5.86 -3.36 -4.40
N LEU A 128 -5.25 -2.38 -5.07
CA LEU A 128 -3.97 -1.79 -4.69
C LEU A 128 -4.21 -0.37 -4.18
N TYR A 129 -4.09 -0.17 -2.87
CA TYR A 129 -4.15 1.15 -2.28
C TYR A 129 -2.79 1.84 -2.40
N VAL A 130 -2.77 3.02 -3.01
CA VAL A 130 -1.56 3.81 -3.26
C VAL A 130 -1.70 5.15 -2.53
N PRO A 131 -0.84 5.47 -1.56
CA PRO A 131 -0.86 6.78 -0.92
C PRO A 131 -0.56 7.90 -1.93
N GLY A 132 -1.35 8.96 -1.86
CA GLY A 132 -1.21 10.12 -2.74
C GLY A 132 -1.39 11.48 -2.08
N GLY A 133 -1.72 11.54 -0.78
CA GLY A 133 -2.03 12.77 -0.04
C GLY A 133 -0.82 13.70 0.16
N LYS A 134 -0.17 13.66 1.33
CA LYS A 134 1.02 14.48 1.61
C LYS A 134 2.22 14.11 0.73
N ALA A 135 2.29 12.86 0.28
CA ALA A 135 3.39 12.34 -0.50
C ALA A 135 2.87 11.42 -1.61
N VAL A 136 3.57 11.47 -2.75
CA VAL A 136 3.20 10.79 -3.98
C VAL A 136 4.19 9.68 -4.24
N TYR A 137 3.73 8.43 -4.17
CA TYR A 137 4.59 7.26 -4.26
C TYR A 137 4.27 6.37 -5.47
N PRO A 138 4.82 6.67 -6.67
CA PRO A 138 4.72 5.74 -7.79
C PRO A 138 5.46 4.42 -7.52
N SER A 139 6.41 4.42 -6.57
CA SER A 139 7.05 3.21 -6.07
C SER A 139 6.03 2.23 -5.46
N SER A 140 5.01 2.71 -4.76
CA SER A 140 3.95 1.86 -4.20
C SER A 140 3.14 1.17 -5.29
N VAL A 141 2.91 1.82 -6.45
CA VAL A 141 2.30 1.16 -7.61
C VAL A 141 3.15 -0.03 -8.04
N VAL A 142 4.45 0.20 -8.25
CA VAL A 142 5.38 -0.86 -8.70
C VAL A 142 5.46 -2.00 -7.70
N MET A 143 5.62 -1.69 -6.41
CA MET A 143 5.80 -2.69 -5.35
C MET A 143 4.56 -3.55 -5.10
N ASN A 144 3.34 -3.05 -5.38
CA ASN A 144 2.11 -3.83 -5.24
C ASN A 144 1.74 -4.56 -6.54
N ALA A 145 1.81 -3.88 -7.68
CA ALA A 145 1.35 -4.42 -8.95
C ALA A 145 2.27 -5.50 -9.53
N VAL A 146 3.60 -5.31 -9.47
CA VAL A 146 4.53 -6.24 -10.11
C VAL A 146 4.47 -7.65 -9.51
N PRO A 147 4.47 -7.84 -8.16
CA PRO A 147 4.28 -9.16 -7.58
C PRO A 147 2.95 -9.80 -7.98
N ALA A 148 1.86 -9.02 -8.01
CA ALA A 148 0.54 -9.53 -8.41
C ALA A 148 0.52 -10.01 -9.88
N GLN A 149 1.13 -9.25 -10.79
CA GLN A 149 1.28 -9.64 -12.20
C GLN A 149 2.16 -10.90 -12.36
N VAL A 150 3.25 -11.01 -11.59
CA VAL A 150 4.13 -12.19 -11.63
C VAL A 150 3.44 -13.43 -11.07
N ALA A 151 2.63 -13.27 -10.01
CA ALA A 151 1.82 -14.36 -9.47
C ALA A 151 0.77 -14.86 -10.46
N GLY A 152 0.35 -14.02 -11.41
CA GLY A 152 -0.68 -14.34 -12.41
C GLY A 152 -2.09 -13.94 -11.98
N VAL A 153 -2.22 -12.90 -11.15
CA VAL A 153 -3.52 -12.32 -10.77
C VAL A 153 -4.27 -11.86 -12.02
N GLY A 154 -5.56 -12.21 -12.11
CA GLY A 154 -6.38 -11.95 -13.29
C GLY A 154 -6.72 -10.47 -13.50
N SER A 155 -6.99 -9.74 -12.40
CA SER A 155 -7.42 -8.34 -12.46
C SER A 155 -6.86 -7.49 -11.33
N LEU A 156 -6.47 -6.25 -11.63
CA LEU A 156 -5.91 -5.29 -10.67
C LEU A 156 -6.66 -3.96 -10.74
N ALA A 157 -7.02 -3.41 -9.58
CA ALA A 157 -7.62 -2.09 -9.45
C ALA A 157 -6.76 -1.21 -8.55
N ILE A 158 -6.50 0.03 -8.93
CA ILE A 158 -5.71 0.98 -8.12
C ILE A 158 -6.62 2.05 -7.53
N ALA A 159 -6.45 2.36 -6.25
CA ALA A 159 -7.05 3.51 -5.60
C ALA A 159 -5.95 4.44 -5.12
N SER A 160 -6.07 5.72 -5.43
CA SER A 160 -5.22 6.77 -4.87
C SER A 160 -6.08 8.00 -4.56
N PRO A 161 -5.83 8.71 -3.44
CA PRO A 161 -6.57 9.93 -3.12
C PRO A 161 -6.52 10.94 -4.28
N PRO A 162 -7.65 11.62 -4.58
CA PRO A 162 -7.67 12.71 -5.54
C PRO A 162 -6.77 13.86 -5.07
N GLN A 163 -6.27 14.65 -6.01
CA GLN A 163 -5.37 15.76 -5.72
C GLN A 163 -5.93 17.08 -6.25
N LYS A 164 -6.07 18.05 -5.35
CA LYS A 164 -6.59 19.39 -5.68
C LYS A 164 -5.78 20.07 -6.78
N ASP A 165 -4.46 19.98 -6.70
CA ASP A 165 -3.53 20.60 -7.67
C ASP A 165 -3.57 19.93 -9.05
N PHE A 166 -4.24 18.78 -9.16
CA PHE A 166 -4.45 18.03 -10.40
C PHE A 166 -5.94 17.89 -10.74
N GLY A 167 -6.76 18.88 -10.34
CA GLY A 167 -8.17 18.96 -10.74
C GLY A 167 -9.06 17.86 -10.15
N GLY A 168 -8.63 17.22 -9.06
CA GLY A 168 -9.34 16.09 -8.46
C GLY A 168 -8.99 14.74 -9.07
N GLU A 169 -8.06 14.67 -10.02
CA GLU A 169 -7.52 13.39 -10.48
C GLU A 169 -6.44 12.83 -9.53
N VAL A 170 -6.06 11.58 -9.76
CA VAL A 170 -4.86 10.97 -9.18
C VAL A 170 -3.61 11.65 -9.75
N HIS A 171 -2.56 11.76 -8.93
CA HIS A 171 -1.30 12.38 -9.37
C HIS A 171 -0.76 11.76 -10.68
N PRO A 172 -0.35 12.56 -11.69
CA PRO A 172 0.04 12.05 -13.01
C PRO A 172 1.16 10.99 -12.99
N VAL A 173 2.11 11.09 -12.07
CA VAL A 173 3.20 10.09 -11.97
C VAL A 173 2.69 8.72 -11.46
N ILE A 174 1.65 8.69 -10.62
CA ILE A 174 0.99 7.43 -10.22
C ILE A 174 0.24 6.85 -11.40
N LEU A 175 -0.53 7.67 -12.13
CA LEU A 175 -1.22 7.26 -13.37
C LEU A 175 -0.24 6.71 -14.40
N ALA A 176 0.89 7.38 -14.59
CA ALA A 176 1.88 6.94 -15.54
C ALA A 176 2.57 5.62 -15.10
N ALA A 177 2.83 5.42 -13.80
CA ALA A 177 3.32 4.15 -13.30
C ALA A 177 2.31 3.01 -13.53
N ALA A 178 1.01 3.26 -13.33
CA ALA A 178 -0.05 2.31 -13.65
C ALA A 178 -0.08 1.98 -15.15
N GLY A 179 0.00 3.00 -16.01
CA GLY A 179 0.03 2.84 -17.47
C GLY A 179 1.27 2.08 -17.98
N LEU A 180 2.45 2.33 -17.41
CA LEU A 180 3.67 1.57 -17.74
C LEU A 180 3.55 0.07 -17.38
N LEU A 181 2.69 -0.26 -16.42
CA LEU A 181 2.38 -1.63 -16.00
C LEU A 181 1.16 -2.20 -16.72
N GLY A 182 0.50 -1.44 -17.60
CA GLY A 182 -0.70 -1.88 -18.33
C GLY A 182 -1.96 -1.95 -17.45
N ILE A 183 -2.03 -1.18 -16.37
CA ILE A 183 -3.21 -1.11 -15.50
C ILE A 183 -4.07 0.08 -15.90
N GLU A 184 -5.31 -0.19 -16.28
CA GLU A 184 -6.28 0.83 -16.74
C GLU A 184 -7.38 1.11 -15.71
N GLU A 185 -7.55 0.23 -14.73
CA GLU A 185 -8.57 0.36 -13.69
C GLU A 185 -8.02 1.16 -12.50
N VAL A 186 -8.20 2.48 -12.54
CA VAL A 186 -7.71 3.41 -11.52
C VAL A 186 -8.83 4.31 -11.02
N TYR A 187 -8.88 4.53 -9.71
CA TYR A 187 -9.90 5.33 -9.03
C TYR A 187 -9.28 6.45 -8.18
N ALA A 188 -9.79 7.66 -8.36
CA ALA A 188 -9.50 8.85 -7.56
C ALA A 188 -10.28 8.80 -6.24
N MET A 189 -9.88 7.90 -5.35
CA MET A 189 -10.48 7.71 -4.04
C MET A 189 -9.41 7.32 -3.00
N GLY A 190 -9.59 7.76 -1.76
CA GLY A 190 -8.63 7.58 -0.68
C GLY A 190 -9.24 7.05 0.62
N GLY A 191 -8.37 6.80 1.60
CA GLY A 191 -8.75 6.52 2.97
C GLY A 191 -9.64 5.28 3.17
N PRO A 192 -10.40 5.24 4.27
CA PRO A 192 -11.33 4.15 4.55
C PRO A 192 -12.38 3.90 3.47
N GLY A 193 -12.84 4.97 2.79
CA GLY A 193 -13.82 4.86 1.72
C GLY A 193 -13.31 4.02 0.54
N ALA A 194 -12.05 4.22 0.12
CA ALA A 194 -11.43 3.39 -0.92
C ALA A 194 -11.33 1.91 -0.52
N ILE A 195 -11.07 1.62 0.75
CA ILE A 195 -11.02 0.25 1.27
C ILE A 195 -12.42 -0.37 1.28
N GLY A 196 -13.45 0.39 1.67
CA GLY A 196 -14.85 -0.04 1.57
C GLY A 196 -15.27 -0.33 0.12
N ALA A 197 -14.89 0.56 -0.81
CA ALA A 197 -15.16 0.38 -2.24
C ALA A 197 -14.54 -0.89 -2.80
N PHE A 198 -13.29 -1.21 -2.43
CA PHE A 198 -12.66 -2.48 -2.81
C PHE A 198 -13.32 -3.70 -2.16
N ALA A 199 -13.75 -3.61 -0.91
CA ALA A 199 -14.33 -4.74 -0.20
C ALA A 199 -15.74 -5.10 -0.70
N TYR A 200 -16.54 -4.11 -1.07
CA TYR A 200 -17.96 -4.31 -1.41
C TYR A 200 -18.31 -4.07 -2.88
N GLY A 201 -17.39 -3.47 -3.64
CA GLY A 201 -17.66 -3.00 -4.99
C GLY A 201 -18.48 -1.70 -5.01
N VAL A 202 -18.49 -1.04 -6.16
CA VAL A 202 -19.32 0.15 -6.44
C VAL A 202 -19.85 0.04 -7.88
N PRO A 203 -21.13 -0.38 -8.07
CA PRO A 203 -21.68 -0.66 -9.39
C PRO A 203 -21.63 0.52 -10.36
N GLU A 204 -21.85 1.75 -9.89
CA GLU A 204 -21.81 2.98 -10.69
C GLU A 204 -20.42 3.24 -11.30
N LEU A 205 -19.38 2.70 -10.65
CA LEU A 205 -17.99 2.81 -11.08
C LEU A 205 -17.50 1.60 -11.85
N GLU A 206 -18.37 0.60 -12.09
CA GLU A 206 -18.02 -0.74 -12.57
C GLU A 206 -16.86 -1.35 -11.76
N LEU A 207 -16.82 -1.03 -10.46
CA LEU A 207 -15.83 -1.56 -9.52
C LEU A 207 -16.40 -2.85 -8.92
N GLU A 208 -15.96 -3.99 -9.43
CA GLU A 208 -16.24 -5.27 -8.77
C GLU A 208 -15.41 -5.40 -7.49
N PRO A 209 -15.96 -6.03 -6.42
CA PRO A 209 -15.21 -6.30 -5.20
C PRO A 209 -13.96 -7.12 -5.51
N VAL A 210 -12.93 -6.93 -4.69
CA VAL A 210 -11.64 -7.62 -4.84
C VAL A 210 -11.53 -8.73 -3.80
N ASP A 211 -10.64 -9.69 -4.04
CA ASP A 211 -10.39 -10.80 -3.11
C ASP A 211 -9.27 -10.48 -2.10
N LEU A 212 -8.37 -9.56 -2.46
CA LEU A 212 -7.27 -9.11 -1.62
C LEU A 212 -7.05 -7.60 -1.79
N ILE A 213 -6.91 -6.88 -0.68
CA ILE A 213 -6.48 -5.48 -0.67
C ILE A 213 -5.03 -5.41 -0.18
N THR A 214 -4.18 -4.74 -0.94
CA THR A 214 -2.76 -4.52 -0.61
C THR A 214 -2.41 -3.04 -0.62
N GLY A 215 -1.30 -2.70 0.01
CA GLY A 215 -0.69 -1.38 -0.08
C GLY A 215 -0.71 -0.60 1.23
N PRO A 216 0.34 0.18 1.53
CA PRO A 216 0.46 0.88 2.79
C PRO A 216 -0.54 2.04 2.90
N GLY A 217 -0.87 2.44 4.10
CA GLY A 217 -1.70 3.63 4.34
C GLY A 217 -1.55 4.12 5.78
N ASN A 218 -2.16 5.26 6.07
CA ASN A 218 -2.18 5.80 7.42
C ASN A 218 -3.05 4.94 8.36
N VAL A 219 -3.12 5.33 9.64
CA VAL A 219 -3.90 4.63 10.68
C VAL A 219 -5.38 4.39 10.29
N TRP A 220 -5.97 5.29 9.50
CA TRP A 220 -7.37 5.16 9.05
C TRP A 220 -7.52 4.04 8.02
N VAL A 221 -6.59 3.96 7.06
CA VAL A 221 -6.55 2.87 6.07
C VAL A 221 -6.29 1.53 6.78
N ALA A 222 -5.38 1.49 7.74
CA ALA A 222 -5.12 0.30 8.54
C ALA A 222 -6.36 -0.15 9.34
N ALA A 223 -7.07 0.79 9.97
CA ALA A 223 -8.33 0.51 10.67
C ALA A 223 -9.41 0.00 9.70
N ALA A 224 -9.54 0.59 8.51
CA ALA A 224 -10.49 0.14 7.49
C ALA A 224 -10.17 -1.27 6.98
N LYS A 225 -8.89 -1.56 6.70
CA LYS A 225 -8.44 -2.92 6.32
C LYS A 225 -8.79 -3.94 7.39
N ARG A 226 -8.59 -3.60 8.67
CA ARG A 226 -8.98 -4.44 9.80
C ARG A 226 -10.50 -4.69 9.85
N LEU A 227 -11.30 -3.67 9.55
CA LEU A 227 -12.77 -3.77 9.55
C LEU A 227 -13.30 -4.70 8.45
N VAL A 228 -12.71 -4.65 7.26
CA VAL A 228 -13.14 -5.49 6.12
C VAL A 228 -12.51 -6.89 6.12
N ARG A 229 -11.60 -7.17 7.08
CA ARG A 229 -10.99 -8.49 7.24
C ARG A 229 -12.08 -9.53 7.50
N GLY A 230 -12.21 -10.49 6.59
CA GLY A 230 -13.25 -11.53 6.61
C GLY A 230 -14.32 -11.37 5.52
N VAL A 231 -14.43 -10.17 4.95
CA VAL A 231 -15.11 -9.94 3.66
C VAL A 231 -14.10 -10.08 2.52
N VAL A 232 -12.93 -9.48 2.70
CA VAL A 232 -11.81 -9.47 1.75
C VAL A 232 -10.50 -9.80 2.47
N GLY A 233 -9.54 -10.38 1.75
CA GLY A 233 -8.17 -10.55 2.23
C GLY A 233 -7.46 -9.21 2.41
N ILE A 234 -6.53 -9.13 3.36
CA ILE A 234 -5.62 -7.98 3.49
C ILE A 234 -4.18 -8.48 3.64
N ASP A 235 -3.21 -7.71 3.14
CA ASP A 235 -1.78 -7.97 3.31
C ASP A 235 -1.34 -7.86 4.77
N ALA A 236 -1.47 -6.67 5.34
CA ALA A 236 -1.06 -6.34 6.70
C ALA A 236 -1.77 -5.08 7.20
N GLU A 237 -1.83 -4.96 8.52
CA GLU A 237 -2.12 -3.68 9.18
C GLU A 237 -0.80 -2.91 9.27
N ALA A 238 -0.49 -2.15 8.21
CA ALA A 238 0.72 -1.33 8.17
C ALA A 238 0.67 -0.28 9.28
N GLY A 239 1.59 -0.37 10.23
CA GLY A 239 1.85 0.67 11.22
C GLY A 239 2.76 1.78 10.66
N PRO A 240 3.14 2.75 11.50
CA PRO A 240 4.18 3.71 11.19
C PRO A 240 5.44 3.00 10.72
N THR A 241 6.08 3.59 9.71
CA THR A 241 7.31 3.06 9.13
C THR A 241 8.47 3.19 10.11
N GLU A 242 9.34 2.18 10.15
CA GLU A 242 10.48 2.12 11.06
C GLU A 242 11.74 1.60 10.39
N ILE A 243 12.91 2.06 10.85
CA ILE A 243 14.23 1.54 10.46
C ILE A 243 15.03 1.22 11.72
N LEU A 244 15.84 0.16 11.66
CA LEU A 244 16.84 -0.16 12.69
C LEU A 244 18.21 -0.22 12.03
N ILE A 245 19.12 0.65 12.46
CA ILE A 245 20.51 0.66 11.97
C ILE A 245 21.42 0.04 13.02
N ILE A 246 22.18 -0.97 12.60
CA ILE A 246 23.26 -1.56 13.39
C ILE A 246 24.57 -1.05 12.79
N ALA A 247 25.32 -0.28 13.57
CA ALA A 247 26.59 0.32 13.17
C ALA A 247 27.66 0.03 14.21
N ASP A 248 28.87 -0.29 13.75
CA ASP A 248 30.08 -0.40 14.57
C ASP A 248 31.02 0.80 14.30
N GLU A 249 32.22 0.76 14.86
CA GLU A 249 33.21 1.82 14.69
C GLU A 249 33.70 2.03 13.24
N SER A 250 33.42 1.10 12.33
CA SER A 250 33.80 1.19 10.91
C SER A 250 32.77 1.92 10.04
N ALA A 251 31.58 2.18 10.57
CA ALA A 251 30.50 2.82 9.83
C ALA A 251 30.78 4.31 9.57
N ASP A 252 30.41 4.78 8.38
CA ASP A 252 30.42 6.21 8.06
C ASP A 252 29.24 6.89 8.78
N ALA A 253 29.56 7.74 9.76
CA ALA A 253 28.57 8.44 10.57
C ALA A 253 27.62 9.34 9.75
N VAL A 254 28.06 9.87 8.60
CA VAL A 254 27.21 10.70 7.74
C VAL A 254 26.17 9.84 7.03
N LEU A 255 26.55 8.64 6.59
CA LEU A 255 25.61 7.71 5.96
C LEU A 255 24.60 7.19 6.98
N VAL A 256 25.04 6.83 8.19
CA VAL A 256 24.12 6.42 9.27
C VAL A 256 23.11 7.53 9.57
N ALA A 257 23.57 8.78 9.69
CA ALA A 257 22.67 9.91 9.92
C ALA A 257 21.71 10.13 8.74
N ALA A 258 22.16 9.98 7.50
CA ALA A 258 21.32 10.11 6.32
C ALA A 258 20.23 9.02 6.28
N ASP A 259 20.57 7.78 6.61
CA ASP A 259 19.62 6.66 6.67
C ASP A 259 18.56 6.89 7.75
N LEU A 260 18.93 7.38 8.94
CA LEU A 260 17.95 7.76 9.97
C LEU A 260 16.98 8.84 9.48
N VAL A 261 17.51 9.90 8.83
CA VAL A 261 16.68 10.99 8.29
C VAL A 261 15.76 10.49 7.18
N SER A 262 16.23 9.56 6.35
CA SER A 262 15.43 8.98 5.25
C SER A 262 14.15 8.29 5.74
N GLN A 263 14.17 7.72 6.94
CA GLN A 263 12.98 7.14 7.55
C GLN A 263 12.13 8.17 8.30
N ALA A 264 12.78 9.13 8.98
CA ALA A 264 12.08 10.17 9.73
C ALA A 264 11.26 11.13 8.84
N GLU A 265 11.62 11.31 7.57
CA GLU A 265 10.87 12.17 6.64
C GLU A 265 9.52 11.58 6.17
N HIS A 266 9.30 10.27 6.36
CA HIS A 266 8.14 9.57 5.81
C HIS A 266 6.81 9.96 6.45
N ASP A 267 6.78 10.10 7.78
CA ASP A 267 5.59 10.43 8.56
C ASP A 267 5.98 10.96 9.95
N GLU A 268 5.13 11.81 10.55
CA GLU A 268 5.35 12.36 11.89
C GLU A 268 5.37 11.27 12.98
N LEU A 269 4.78 10.10 12.71
CA LEU A 269 4.79 8.92 13.58
C LEU A 269 5.91 7.93 13.26
N ALA A 270 6.74 8.17 12.22
CA ALA A 270 7.83 7.28 11.85
C ALA A 270 8.89 7.17 12.97
N ALA A 271 9.53 6.01 13.06
CA ALA A 271 10.57 5.74 14.06
C ALA A 271 11.92 5.43 13.38
N ALA A 272 12.99 6.05 13.87
CA ALA A 272 14.36 5.85 13.41
C ALA A 272 15.32 5.81 14.62
#